data_AF-A0A5K1DXS5-F1
#
_entry.id   AF-A0A5K1DXS5-F1
#
_cell.length_a   1.000
_cell.length_b   1.000
_cell.length_c   1.000
_cell.angle_alpha   90.00
_cell.angle_beta   90.00
_cell.angle_gamma   90.00
#
_symmetry.space_group_name_H-M   'P 1'
#
loop_
_entity.id
_entity.type
_entity.pdbx_description
1 polymer ?
#
loop_
_entity_poly.entity_id
_entity_poly.type
_entity_poly.pdbx_seq_one_letter_code
_entity_poly.pdbx_strand_id
1 'polypeptide(L)'
;REKEEAHRMVLDMQKKLEGKQNLEVEIEKLKGKIQMVEHMEGGDDSNKIESLRTLLEEKEAELDDLDQLNTTLLAKERITNDELQEARKEIIA
;
A
#
# COMPACT_ATOMS: atom_id res chain seq x y z
N ARG A 1 17.41 6.21 -23.71
CA ARG A 1 16.34 5.20 -23.67
C ARG A 1 16.36 4.36 -22.39
N GLU A 2 17.17 3.31 -22.24
CA GLU A 2 17.11 2.44 -21.03
C GLU A 2 17.30 3.21 -19.71
N LYS A 3 18.26 4.15 -19.65
CA LYS A 3 18.48 5.02 -18.48
C LYS A 3 17.28 5.91 -18.15
N GLU A 4 16.58 6.41 -19.17
CA GLU A 4 15.41 7.29 -19.01
C GLU A 4 14.17 6.51 -18.57
N GLU A 5 14.03 5.27 -19.06
CA GLU A 5 12.99 4.33 -18.63
C GLU A 5 13.19 3.91 -17.18
N ALA A 6 14.42 3.58 -16.78
CA ALA A 6 14.77 3.32 -15.39
C ALA A 6 14.47 4.51 -14.48
N HIS A 7 14.83 5.74 -14.90
CA HIS A 7 14.50 6.95 -14.13
C HIS A 7 12.99 7.17 -13.98
N ARG A 8 12.22 6.92 -15.04
CA ARG A 8 10.75 7.01 -14.99
C ARG A 8 10.15 5.99 -14.03
N MET A 9 10.65 4.76 -14.05
CA MET A 9 10.22 3.70 -13.15
C MET A 9 10.51 4.06 -11.69
N VAL A 10 11.69 4.61 -11.40
CA VAL A 10 12.03 5.11 -10.05
C VAL A 10 11.07 6.20 -9.60
N LEU A 11 10.77 7.18 -10.46
CA LEU A 11 9.85 8.26 -10.13
C LEU A 11 8.42 7.76 -9.84
N ASP A 12 7.93 6.82 -10.64
CA ASP A 12 6.61 6.23 -10.44
C ASP A 12 6.56 5.37 -9.16
N MET A 13 7.64 4.65 -8.84
CA MET A 13 7.76 3.92 -7.58
C MET A 13 7.76 4.88 -6.37
N GLN A 14 8.46 6.01 -6.47
CA GLN A 14 8.46 7.03 -5.41
C GLN A 14 7.06 7.60 -5.16
N LYS A 15 6.32 7.95 -6.23
CA LYS A 15 4.93 8.43 -6.09
C LYS A 15 4.00 7.40 -5.46
N LYS A 16 4.14 6.12 -5.81
CA LYS A 16 3.36 5.04 -5.21
C LYS A 16 3.69 4.87 -3.73
N LEU A 17 4.97 4.96 -3.37
CA LEU A 17 5.42 4.91 -1.97
C LEU A 17 4.86 6.09 -1.16
N GLU A 18 4.92 7.31 -1.70
CA GLU A 18 4.31 8.49 -1.08
C GLU A 18 2.80 8.31 -0.90
N GLY A 19 2.10 7.75 -1.89
CA GLY A 19 0.68 7.41 -1.79
C GLY A 19 0.39 6.44 -0.63
N LYS A 20 1.16 5.36 -0.51
CA LYS A 20 1.05 4.40 0.59
C LYS A 20 1.27 5.06 1.95
N GLN A 21 2.34 5.85 2.09
CA GLN A 21 2.66 6.55 3.33
C GLN A 21 1.56 7.53 3.75
N ASN A 22 0.96 8.23 2.79
CA ASN A 22 -0.17 9.12 3.07
C ASN A 22 -1.40 8.36 3.59
N LEU A 23 -1.68 7.18 3.02
CA LEU A 23 -2.75 6.30 3.47
C LEU A 23 -2.51 5.80 4.90
N GLU A 24 -1.29 5.36 5.23
CA GLU A 24 -0.90 4.96 6.60
C GLU A 24 -1.13 6.10 7.61
N VAL A 25 -0.73 7.33 7.25
CA VAL A 25 -0.95 8.52 8.10
C VAL A 25 -2.45 8.83 8.27
N GLU A 26 -3.27 8.63 7.23
CA GLU A 26 -4.71 8.84 7.30
C GLU A 26 -5.39 7.82 8.25
N ILE A 27 -4.99 6.55 8.16
CA ILE A 27 -5.44 5.48 9.07
C ILE A 27 -5.15 5.83 10.53
N GLU A 28 -3.92 6.26 10.85
CA GLU A 28 -3.55 6.62 12.22
C GLU A 28 -4.30 7.86 12.73
N LYS A 29 -4.55 8.84 11.85
CA LYS A 29 -5.40 10.00 12.18
C LYS A 29 -6.83 9.59 12.48
N LEU A 30 -7.40 8.67 11.71
CA LEU A 30 -8.75 8.15 11.93
C LEU A 30 -8.85 7.39 13.25
N LYS A 31 -7.88 6.53 13.56
CA LYS A 31 -7.78 5.85 14.87
C LYS A 31 -7.74 6.84 16.03
N GLY A 32 -6.88 7.86 15.94
CA GLY A 32 -6.81 8.91 16.96
C GLY A 32 -8.12 9.68 17.13
N LYS A 33 -8.79 10.01 16.02
CA LYS A 33 -10.10 10.68 16.05
C LYS A 33 -11.17 9.83 16.72
N ILE A 34 -11.22 8.53 16.43
CA ILE A 34 -12.16 7.59 17.08
C ILE A 34 -11.90 7.56 18.59
N GLN A 35 -10.65 7.37 19.01
CA GLN A 35 -10.28 7.35 20.43
C GLN A 35 -10.67 8.65 21.15
N MET A 36 -10.45 9.81 20.52
CA MET A 36 -10.85 11.11 21.08
C MET A 36 -12.36 11.21 21.29
N VAL A 37 -13.16 10.78 20.30
CA VAL A 37 -14.62 10.86 20.37
C VAL A 37 -15.18 9.86 21.38
N GLU A 38 -14.61 8.65 21.48
CA GLU A 38 -14.96 7.65 22.48
C GLU A 38 -14.69 8.14 23.91
N HIS A 39 -13.62 8.89 24.15
CA HIS A 39 -13.27 9.39 25.48
C HIS A 39 -14.03 10.65 25.90
N MET A 40 -14.63 11.39 24.97
CA MET A 40 -15.37 12.64 25.23
C MET A 40 -16.87 12.43 25.48
N GLU A 41 -17.25 11.27 26.05
CA GLU A 41 -18.63 10.79 26.27
C GLU A 41 -19.71 11.88 26.39
N GLY A 42 -20.49 12.03 25.31
CA GLY A 42 -21.59 12.98 25.20
C GLY A 42 -22.68 12.48 24.26
N GLY A 43 -23.34 11.37 24.62
CA GLY A 43 -24.71 10.96 24.25
C GLY A 43 -25.15 10.78 22.78
N ASP A 44 -24.56 11.46 21.79
CA ASP A 44 -25.09 11.58 20.42
C ASP A 44 -24.04 11.26 19.32
N ASP A 45 -22.79 11.04 19.69
CA ASP A 45 -21.70 10.79 18.73
C ASP A 45 -21.61 9.32 18.24
N SER A 46 -22.52 8.43 18.65
CA SER A 46 -22.47 6.99 18.29
C SER A 46 -22.49 6.75 16.78
N ASN A 47 -23.38 7.42 16.04
CA ASN A 47 -23.48 7.27 14.58
C ASN A 47 -22.23 7.79 13.87
N LYS A 48 -21.58 8.80 14.46
CA LYS A 48 -20.34 9.38 13.93
C LYS A 48 -19.14 8.48 14.18
N ILE A 49 -19.07 7.83 15.35
CA ILE A 49 -18.06 6.80 15.64
C ILE A 49 -18.21 5.64 14.66
N GLU A 50 -19.44 5.16 14.44
CA GLU A 50 -19.71 4.07 13.50
C GLU A 50 -19.27 4.42 12.07
N SER A 51 -19.63 5.61 11.58
CA SER A 51 -19.17 6.08 10.27
C SER A 51 -17.64 6.20 10.16
N LEU A 52 -16.97 6.64 11.23
CA LEU A 52 -15.50 6.71 11.26
C LEU A 52 -14.85 5.32 11.28
N ARG A 53 -15.47 4.34 11.95
CA ARG A 53 -15.01 2.95 11.96
C ARG A 53 -15.15 2.30 10.59
N THR A 54 -16.28 2.48 9.90
CA THR A 54 -16.45 2.00 8.53
C THR A 54 -15.40 2.60 7.59
N LEU A 55 -15.17 3.91 7.66
CA LEU A 55 -14.13 4.56 6.86
C LEU A 55 -12.73 4.04 7.20
N LEU A 56 -12.45 3.77 8.47
CA LEU A 56 -11.19 3.17 8.91
C LEU A 56 -11.02 1.76 8.31
N GLU A 57 -12.05 0.92 8.38
CA GLU A 57 -12.03 -0.43 7.81
C GLU A 57 -11.80 -0.40 6.29
N GLU A 58 -12.45 0.51 5.56
CA GLU A 58 -12.23 0.71 4.13
C GLU A 58 -10.78 1.09 3.82
N LYS A 59 -10.19 1.98 4.62
CA LYS A 59 -8.80 2.44 4.45
C LYS A 59 -7.78 1.37 4.80
N GLU A 60 -8.03 0.59 5.85
CA GLU A 60 -7.20 -0.55 6.23
C GLU A 60 -7.26 -1.66 5.18
N ALA A 61 -8.43 -1.93 4.59
CA ALA A 61 -8.57 -2.87 3.48
C ALA A 61 -7.83 -2.39 2.22
N GLU A 62 -7.92 -1.09 1.88
CA GLU A 62 -7.17 -0.49 0.77
C GLU A 62 -5.64 -0.66 0.96
N LEU A 63 -5.14 -0.48 2.19
CA LEU A 63 -3.73 -0.67 2.51
C LEU A 63 -3.30 -2.14 2.40
N ASP A 64 -4.12 -3.07 2.90
CA ASP A 64 -3.85 -4.51 2.81
C ASP A 64 -3.82 -5.00 1.36
N ASP A 65 -4.79 -4.58 0.54
CA ASP A 65 -4.82 -4.89 -0.90
C ASP A 65 -3.56 -4.41 -1.63
N LEU A 66 -3.07 -3.21 -1.30
CA LEU A 66 -1.83 -2.68 -1.85
C LEU A 66 -0.61 -3.53 -1.46
N ASP A 67 -0.55 -4.01 -0.22
CA ASP A 67 0.54 -4.85 0.28
C ASP A 67 0.52 -6.27 -0.28
N GLN A 68 -0.68 -6.85 -0.44
CA GLN A 68 -0.88 -8.13 -1.12
C GLN A 68 -0.47 -8.04 -2.60
N LEU A 69 -0.87 -6.97 -3.29
CA LEU A 69 -0.48 -6.74 -4.68
C LEU A 69 1.04 -6.61 -4.80
N ASN A 70 1.68 -5.83 -3.92
CA ASN A 70 3.13 -5.67 -3.93
C ASN A 70 3.86 -7.01 -3.72
N THR A 71 3.40 -7.82 -2.76
CA THR A 71 3.94 -9.17 -2.51
C THR A 71 3.82 -10.06 -3.75
N THR A 72 2.66 -10.02 -4.42
CA THR A 72 2.40 -10.78 -5.64
C THR A 72 3.31 -10.36 -6.79
N LEU A 73 3.51 -9.05 -6.97
CA LEU A 73 4.41 -8.51 -7.99
C LEU A 73 5.86 -8.92 -7.75
N LEU A 74 6.35 -8.82 -6.51
CA LEU A 74 7.70 -9.26 -6.14
C LEU A 74 7.91 -10.76 -6.42
N ALA A 75 6.93 -11.60 -6.09
CA ALA A 75 7.00 -13.02 -6.40
C ALA A 75 7.08 -13.28 -7.91
N LYS A 76 6.26 -12.58 -8.70
CA LYS A 76 6.27 -12.69 -10.16
C LYS A 76 7.59 -12.21 -10.76
N GLU A 77 8.11 -11.06 -10.33
CA GLU A 77 9.39 -10.53 -10.80
C GLU A 77 10.53 -11.51 -10.53
N ARG A 78 10.56 -12.10 -9.33
CA ARG A 78 11.55 -13.12 -8.98
C ARG A 78 11.49 -14.33 -9.91
N ILE A 79 10.29 -14.88 -10.14
CA ILE A 79 10.08 -16.00 -11.06
C ILE A 79 10.59 -15.65 -12.46
N THR A 80 10.20 -14.49 -12.99
CA THR A 80 10.63 -14.06 -14.34
C THR A 80 12.14 -13.83 -14.44
N ASN A 81 12.78 -13.39 -13.36
CA ASN A 81 14.23 -13.21 -13.32
C ASN A 81 14.95 -14.56 -13.28
N ASP A 82 14.46 -15.51 -12.48
CA ASP A 82 14.98 -16.87 -12.44
C ASP A 82 14.87 -17.53 -13.83
N GLU A 83 13.71 -17.43 -14.51
CA GLU A 83 13.52 -17.90 -15.90
C GLU A 83 14.50 -17.24 -16.89
N LEU A 84 14.68 -15.91 -16.80
CA LEU A 84 15.61 -15.19 -17.65
C LEU A 84 17.07 -15.63 -17.42
N GLN A 85 17.45 -15.91 -16.17
CA GLN A 85 18.79 -16.39 -15.85
C GLN A 85 19.02 -17.80 -16.37
N GLU A 86 18.05 -18.70 -16.25
CA GLU A 86 18.16 -20.05 -16.83
C GLU A 86 18.28 -19.99 -18.36
N ALA A 87 17.45 -19.20 -19.05
CA ALA A 87 17.56 -19.01 -20.50
C ALA A 87 18.92 -18.44 -20.94
N ARG A 88 19.52 -17.54 -20.14
CA ARG A 88 20.87 -17.02 -20.39
C ARG A 88 21.95 -18.09 -20.22
N LYS A 89 21.81 -18.99 -19.24
CA LYS A 89 22.75 -20.10 -19.02
C LYS A 89 22.71 -21.08 -20.21
N GLU A 90 21.52 -21.39 -20.72
CA GLU A 90 21.36 -22.29 -21.87
C GLU A 90 22.00 -21.76 -23.15
N ILE A 91 22.03 -20.44 -23.38
CA ILE A 91 22.66 -19.84 -24.57
C ILE A 91 24.20 -19.90 -24.50
N ILE A 92 24.77 -19.93 -23.29
CA ILE A 92 26.23 -19.97 -23.08
C ILE A 92 26.75 -21.42 -23.06
N ALA A 93 25.89 -22.40 -22.78
CA ALA A 93 26.19 -23.83 -22.75
C ALA A 93 26.33 -24.43 -24.16
#